data_AF-A0A9D5ZG92-F1
#
_entry.id   AF-A0A9D5ZG92-F1
#
_cell.length_a   1.000
_cell.length_b   1.000
_cell.length_c   1.000
_cell.angle_alpha   90.00
_cell.angle_beta   90.00
_cell.angle_gamma   90.00
#
_symmetry.space_group_name_H-M   'P 1'
#
loop_
_entity.id
_entity.type
_entity.pdbx_description
1 polymer ?
#
loop_
_entity_poly.entity_id
_entity_poly.type
_entity_poly.pdbx_seq_one_letter_code
_entity_poly.pdbx_strand_id
1 'polypeptide(L)'
;MPAPFEAHLEVTKALIAVIATALIALGGLVFAWRARGGAADAGWSSDTIVPLGIGLAVFFVMATVSFKSYKTYETGKRGPIVRVTGAGIFDARIGPNTIPWEAVRGAEIADIANVKLTKSGGNARDTAEPVLGVVLTVEDAAQYLEGDGVLTGAAKGLVSATGYELINISPVGVDATAEQIFAAVQAYRGEGR
;
A
#
# COMPACT_ATOMS: atom_id res chain seq x y z
N MET A 1 21.12 -17.89 15.40
CA MET A 1 20.17 -16.78 15.48
C MET A 1 20.77 -15.55 14.83
N PRO A 2 20.37 -15.22 13.60
CA PRO A 2 20.76 -13.99 12.92
C PRO A 2 20.26 -12.77 13.71
N ALA A 3 20.87 -11.61 13.44
CA ALA A 3 20.40 -10.36 14.03
C ALA A 3 18.97 -10.02 13.54
N PRO A 4 18.15 -9.32 14.33
CA PRO A 4 16.86 -8.79 13.87
C PRO A 4 17.05 -7.95 12.60
N PHE A 5 16.25 -8.22 11.58
CA PHE A 5 16.18 -7.35 10.41
C PHE A 5 15.05 -6.36 10.63
N GLU A 6 15.35 -5.08 10.45
CA GLU A 6 14.41 -3.97 10.62
C GLU A 6 14.54 -3.05 9.40
N ALA A 7 13.41 -2.76 8.76
CA ALA A 7 13.31 -1.74 7.72
C ALA A 7 12.37 -0.64 8.20
N HIS A 8 12.83 0.60 8.11
CA HIS A 8 12.14 1.80 8.52
C HIS A 8 11.52 2.52 7.32
N LEU A 9 10.60 3.42 7.60
CA LEU A 9 10.03 4.28 6.57
C LEU A 9 11.13 5.16 5.97
N GLU A 10 11.22 5.21 4.63
CA GLU A 10 12.08 6.16 3.95
C GLU A 10 11.44 7.56 4.04
N VAL A 11 11.76 8.26 5.14
CA VAL A 11 11.14 9.52 5.57
C VAL A 11 11.09 10.55 4.45
N THR A 12 12.16 10.67 3.67
CA THR A 12 12.27 11.63 2.55
C THR A 12 11.24 11.34 1.45
N LYS A 13 11.12 10.08 1.01
CA LYS A 13 10.15 9.71 -0.04
C LYS A 13 8.71 9.81 0.46
N ALA A 14 8.46 9.39 1.70
CA ALA A 14 7.13 9.49 2.31
C ALA A 14 6.68 10.95 2.46
N LEU A 15 7.57 11.84 2.89
CA LEU A 15 7.29 13.27 3.02
C LEU A 15 7.03 13.92 1.65
N ILE A 16 7.84 13.58 0.62
CA ILE A 16 7.63 14.07 -0.75
C ILE A 16 6.25 13.63 -1.28
N ALA A 17 5.84 12.38 -1.05
CA ALA A 17 4.54 11.88 -1.48
C ALA A 17 3.37 12.60 -0.78
N VAL A 18 3.49 12.84 0.54
CA VAL A 18 2.48 13.61 1.30
C VAL A 18 2.37 15.05 0.78
N ILE A 19 3.51 15.72 0.55
CA ILE A 19 3.55 17.10 0.06
C ILE A 19 2.99 17.19 -1.36
N ALA A 20 3.42 16.31 -2.27
CA ALA A 20 2.94 16.31 -3.65
C ALA A 20 1.42 16.11 -3.73
N THR A 21 0.88 15.13 -3.00
CA THR A 21 -0.57 14.88 -2.97
C THR A 21 -1.34 16.03 -2.32
N ALA A 22 -0.79 16.66 -1.27
CA ALA A 22 -1.39 17.85 -0.68
C ALA A 22 -1.42 19.05 -1.65
N LEU A 23 -0.35 19.27 -2.42
CA LEU A 23 -0.30 20.32 -3.44
C LEU A 23 -1.32 20.08 -4.56
N ILE A 24 -1.48 18.84 -5.03
CA ILE A 24 -2.50 18.49 -6.03
C ILE A 24 -3.90 18.72 -5.46
N ALA A 25 -4.15 18.35 -4.20
CA ALA A 25 -5.43 18.60 -3.55
C ALA A 25 -5.73 20.11 -3.51
N LEU A 26 -4.78 20.93 -3.07
CA LEU A 26 -4.90 22.40 -3.08
C LEU A 26 -5.14 22.93 -4.49
N GLY A 27 -4.47 22.39 -5.51
CA GLY A 27 -4.71 22.72 -6.91
C GLY A 27 -6.14 22.41 -7.37
N GLY A 28 -6.68 21.24 -7.01
CA GLY A 28 -8.06 20.86 -7.25
C GLY A 28 -9.07 21.79 -6.59
N LEU A 29 -8.78 22.23 -5.36
CA LEU A 29 -9.62 23.18 -4.62
C LEU A 29 -9.61 24.58 -5.26
N VAL A 30 -8.44 25.09 -5.66
CA VAL A 30 -8.31 26.37 -6.37
C VAL A 30 -9.02 26.32 -7.72
N PHE A 31 -8.90 25.20 -8.45
CA PHE A 31 -9.61 24.98 -9.70
C PHE A 31 -11.13 24.98 -9.51
N ALA A 32 -11.63 24.25 -8.51
CA ALA A 32 -13.05 24.24 -8.15
C ALA A 32 -13.56 25.63 -7.77
N TRP A 33 -12.77 26.42 -7.03
CA TRP A 33 -13.13 27.79 -6.67
C TRP A 33 -13.23 28.69 -7.91
N ARG A 34 -12.24 28.62 -8.83
CA ARG A 34 -12.31 29.39 -10.08
C ARG A 34 -13.48 28.98 -10.96
N ALA A 35 -13.76 27.68 -11.06
CA ALA A 35 -14.92 27.16 -11.78
C ALA A 35 -16.24 27.65 -11.16
N ARG A 36 -16.31 27.74 -9.83
CA ARG A 36 -17.46 28.32 -9.11
C ARG A 36 -17.68 29.79 -9.47
N GLY A 37 -16.60 30.58 -9.51
CA GLY A 37 -16.67 31.98 -9.93
C GLY A 37 -17.22 32.11 -11.35
N GLY A 38 -16.66 31.34 -12.30
CA GLY A 38 -17.15 31.31 -13.67
C GLY A 38 -18.60 30.84 -13.81
N ALA A 39 -19.04 29.88 -12.99
CA ALA A 39 -20.44 29.43 -12.96
C ALA A 39 -21.40 30.48 -12.38
N ALA A 40 -20.93 31.27 -11.40
CA ALA A 40 -21.70 32.37 -10.84
C ALA A 40 -21.88 33.52 -11.86
N ASP A 41 -20.85 33.78 -12.67
CA ASP A 41 -20.85 34.86 -13.67
C ASP A 41 -21.58 34.47 -14.98
N ALA A 42 -21.39 33.23 -15.46
CA ALA A 42 -21.94 32.75 -16.73
C ALA A 42 -23.29 32.01 -16.59
N GLY A 43 -23.77 31.81 -15.36
CA GLY A 43 -24.95 31.03 -15.05
C GLY A 43 -24.65 29.55 -14.80
N TRP A 44 -25.47 28.94 -13.95
CA TRP A 44 -25.35 27.54 -13.56
C TRP A 44 -25.90 26.65 -14.68
N SER A 45 -25.00 26.13 -15.52
CA SER A 45 -25.30 25.19 -16.60
C SER A 45 -24.42 23.93 -16.46
N SER A 46 -24.72 22.87 -17.20
CA SER A 46 -23.91 21.65 -17.20
C SER A 46 -22.43 21.95 -17.48
N ASP A 47 -22.18 22.87 -18.41
CA ASP A 47 -20.84 23.19 -18.91
C ASP A 47 -20.01 23.93 -17.87
N THR A 48 -20.65 24.65 -16.93
CA THR A 48 -19.99 25.34 -15.83
C THR A 48 -19.91 24.48 -14.55
N ILE A 49 -20.79 23.49 -14.39
CA ILE A 49 -20.83 22.57 -13.23
C ILE A 49 -19.83 21.42 -13.36
N VAL A 50 -19.60 20.88 -14.57
CA VAL A 50 -18.67 19.76 -14.78
C VAL A 50 -17.24 20.06 -14.30
N PRO A 51 -16.63 21.21 -14.65
CA PRO A 51 -15.30 21.57 -14.13
C PRO A 51 -15.26 21.69 -12.60
N LEU A 52 -16.33 22.21 -11.98
CA LEU A 52 -16.44 22.31 -10.53
C LEU A 52 -16.45 20.92 -9.87
N GLY A 53 -17.22 19.98 -10.44
CA GLY A 53 -17.25 18.59 -9.99
C GLY A 53 -15.89 17.89 -10.08
N ILE A 54 -15.15 18.12 -11.17
CA ILE A 54 -13.79 17.57 -11.37
C ILE A 54 -12.84 18.11 -10.31
N GLY A 55 -12.83 19.43 -10.07
CA GLY A 55 -11.96 20.04 -9.06
C GLY A 55 -12.20 19.51 -7.66
N LEU A 56 -13.48 19.38 -7.28
CA LEU A 56 -13.87 18.81 -5.99
C LEU A 56 -13.48 17.32 -5.88
N ALA A 57 -13.71 16.53 -6.93
CA ALA A 57 -13.33 15.12 -6.95
C ALA A 57 -11.81 14.93 -6.77
N VAL A 58 -11.01 15.72 -7.50
CA VAL A 58 -9.54 15.71 -7.36
C VAL A 58 -9.12 16.10 -5.95
N PHE A 59 -9.74 17.14 -5.37
CA PHE A 59 -9.46 17.55 -3.99
C PHE A 59 -9.73 16.41 -3.00
N PHE A 60 -10.93 15.82 -3.01
CA PHE A 60 -11.29 14.78 -2.04
C PHE A 60 -10.45 13.51 -2.19
N VAL A 61 -10.19 13.07 -3.42
CA VAL A 61 -9.34 11.90 -3.67
C VAL A 61 -7.93 12.15 -3.16
N MET A 62 -7.32 13.27 -3.54
CA MET A 62 -5.93 13.56 -3.18
C MET A 62 -5.76 13.91 -1.70
N ALA A 63 -6.74 14.56 -1.08
CA ALA A 63 -6.76 14.78 0.37
C ALA A 63 -6.82 13.44 1.12
N THR A 64 -7.68 12.51 0.70
CA THR A 64 -7.77 11.17 1.31
C THR A 64 -6.46 10.41 1.20
N VAL A 65 -5.82 10.43 0.02
CA VAL A 65 -4.50 9.82 -0.19
C VAL A 65 -3.43 10.48 0.67
N SER A 66 -3.45 11.80 0.79
CA SER A 66 -2.51 12.55 1.63
C SER A 66 -2.67 12.20 3.11
N PHE A 67 -3.91 12.15 3.65
CA PHE A 67 -4.18 11.73 5.03
C PHE A 67 -3.74 10.29 5.29
N LYS A 68 -4.03 9.36 4.37
CA LYS A 68 -3.56 7.98 4.50
C LYS A 68 -2.03 7.89 4.52
N SER A 69 -1.37 8.63 3.62
CA SER A 69 0.09 8.70 3.56
C SER A 69 0.69 9.34 4.82
N TYR A 70 0.03 10.35 5.39
CA TYR A 70 0.44 10.97 6.64
C TYR A 70 0.29 10.03 7.84
N LYS A 71 -0.80 9.25 7.92
CA LYS A 71 -0.96 8.20 8.95
C LYS A 71 0.16 7.16 8.86
N THR A 72 0.51 6.74 7.64
CA THR A 72 1.66 5.86 7.39
C THR A 72 2.97 6.51 7.83
N TYR A 73 3.15 7.81 7.56
CA TYR A 73 4.31 8.58 8.01
C TYR A 73 4.42 8.67 9.54
N GLU A 74 3.33 8.96 10.24
CA GLU A 74 3.32 8.98 11.71
C GLU A 74 3.59 7.60 12.30
N THR A 75 3.06 6.55 11.69
CA THR A 75 3.30 5.16 12.12
C THR A 75 4.76 4.77 11.90
N GLY A 76 5.33 5.12 10.75
CA GLY A 76 6.74 4.85 10.42
C GLY A 76 7.75 5.64 11.26
N LYS A 77 7.33 6.74 11.91
CA LYS A 77 8.15 7.42 12.92
C LYS A 77 8.24 6.68 14.25
N ARG A 78 7.32 5.77 14.55
CA ARG A 78 7.20 5.12 15.86
C ARG A 78 7.98 3.80 15.97
N GLY A 79 8.56 3.30 14.87
CA GLY A 79 9.30 2.05 14.86
C GLY A 79 9.56 1.50 13.45
N PRO A 80 10.08 0.28 13.34
CA PRO A 80 10.27 -0.38 12.05
C PRO A 80 8.93 -0.66 11.37
N ILE A 81 8.88 -0.44 10.05
CA ILE A 81 7.73 -0.78 9.21
C ILE A 81 7.72 -2.27 8.93
N VAL A 82 8.86 -2.84 8.56
CA VAL A 82 9.05 -4.28 8.37
C VAL A 82 10.04 -4.77 9.40
N ARG A 83 9.72 -5.88 10.07
CA ARG A 83 10.63 -6.52 11.02
C ARG A 83 10.60 -8.03 10.85
N VAL A 84 11.78 -8.64 10.71
CA VAL A 84 11.95 -10.09 10.63
C VAL A 84 12.81 -10.53 11.81
N THR A 85 12.23 -11.38 12.68
CA THR A 85 12.84 -11.83 13.94
C THR A 85 12.60 -13.32 14.15
N GLY A 86 13.15 -13.88 15.23
CA GLY A 86 12.84 -15.26 15.64
C GLY A 86 11.37 -15.52 15.94
N ALA A 87 10.58 -14.47 16.24
CA ALA A 87 9.14 -14.59 16.47
C ALA A 87 8.29 -14.60 15.19
N GLY A 88 8.86 -14.25 14.04
CA GLY A 88 8.15 -14.17 12.77
C GLY A 88 8.40 -12.89 11.99
N ILE A 89 7.48 -12.60 11.07
CA ILE A 89 7.52 -11.47 10.14
C ILE A 89 6.40 -10.48 10.50
N PHE A 90 6.77 -9.23 10.74
CA PHE A 90 5.84 -8.15 11.01
C PHE A 90 5.94 -7.09 9.91
N ASP A 91 4.79 -6.62 9.42
CA ASP A 91 4.69 -5.44 8.54
C ASP A 91 3.52 -4.57 9.00
N ALA A 92 3.84 -3.38 9.50
CA ALA A 92 2.88 -2.42 10.03
C ALA A 92 1.84 -1.94 9.00
N ARG A 93 2.10 -2.13 7.69
CA ARG A 93 1.17 -1.77 6.61
C ARG A 93 0.18 -2.89 6.28
N ILE A 94 0.47 -4.11 6.72
CA ILE A 94 -0.33 -5.30 6.49
C ILE A 94 -1.31 -5.45 7.64
N GLY A 95 -0.82 -5.32 8.87
CA GLY A 95 -1.66 -5.22 10.05
C GLY A 95 -0.88 -5.25 11.36
N PRO A 96 -1.57 -5.23 12.49
CA PRO A 96 -0.94 -5.12 13.80
C PRO A 96 -0.28 -6.41 14.29
N ASN A 97 -0.57 -7.55 13.65
CA ASN A 97 -0.15 -8.87 14.10
C ASN A 97 1.13 -9.33 13.38
N THR A 98 2.06 -9.90 14.14
CA THR A 98 3.21 -10.62 13.58
C THR A 98 2.73 -11.94 12.98
N ILE A 99 3.16 -12.23 11.75
CA ILE A 99 2.98 -13.53 11.09
C ILE A 99 4.04 -14.48 11.65
N PRO A 100 3.65 -15.52 12.42
CA PRO A 100 4.62 -16.41 13.02
C PRO A 100 5.16 -17.41 11.99
N TRP A 101 6.36 -17.95 12.23
CA TRP A 101 7.06 -18.79 11.25
C TRP A 101 6.30 -20.07 10.90
N GLU A 102 5.55 -20.65 11.84
CA GLU A 102 4.70 -21.83 11.64
C GLU A 102 3.61 -21.61 10.58
N ALA A 103 3.14 -20.37 10.42
CA ALA A 103 2.16 -20.02 9.40
C ALA A 103 2.81 -19.85 8.02
N VAL A 104 4.12 -19.58 7.93
CA VAL A 104 4.79 -19.31 6.65
C VAL A 104 5.17 -20.62 5.93
N ARG A 105 4.39 -20.98 4.90
CA ARG A 105 4.64 -22.16 4.04
C ARG A 105 5.69 -21.90 2.96
N GLY A 106 5.76 -20.67 2.45
CA GLY A 106 6.60 -20.29 1.33
C GLY A 106 6.93 -18.81 1.32
N ALA A 107 8.01 -18.46 0.63
CA ALA A 107 8.41 -17.08 0.37
C ALA A 107 9.09 -17.03 -0.99
N GLU A 108 8.75 -16.04 -1.80
CA GLU A 108 9.37 -15.77 -3.11
C GLU A 108 9.44 -14.26 -3.39
N ILE A 109 10.32 -13.85 -4.30
CA ILE A 109 10.30 -12.49 -4.85
C ILE A 109 9.44 -12.51 -6.11
N ALA A 110 8.43 -11.66 -6.17
CA ALA A 110 7.56 -11.51 -7.34
C ALA A 110 7.31 -10.04 -7.67
N ASP A 111 6.91 -9.78 -8.91
CA ASP A 111 6.41 -8.46 -9.32
C ASP A 111 5.01 -8.23 -8.73
N ILE A 112 4.91 -7.28 -7.80
CA ILE A 112 3.69 -6.91 -7.10
C ILE A 112 3.02 -5.67 -7.69
N ALA A 113 3.54 -5.09 -8.77
CA ALA A 113 3.01 -3.87 -9.40
C ALA A 113 1.53 -3.98 -9.80
N ASN A 114 0.99 -5.21 -9.93
CA ASN A 114 -0.33 -5.44 -10.53
C ASN A 114 -1.28 -6.40 -9.79
N VAL A 115 -1.03 -6.79 -8.53
CA VAL A 115 -1.94 -7.70 -7.80
C VAL A 115 -3.34 -7.10 -7.55
N LYS A 116 -3.51 -5.77 -7.72
CA LYS A 116 -4.82 -5.10 -7.64
C LYS A 116 -5.63 -5.03 -8.95
N LEU A 117 -5.09 -5.40 -10.12
CA LEU A 117 -5.77 -5.12 -11.41
C LEU A 117 -5.69 -6.23 -12.48
N THR A 118 -5.11 -7.40 -12.21
CA THR A 118 -5.00 -8.46 -13.24
C THR A 118 -6.25 -9.35 -13.36
N LYS A 119 -7.33 -8.77 -13.88
CA LYS A 119 -8.30 -9.48 -14.75
C LYS A 119 -8.92 -8.53 -15.79
N SER A 120 -8.12 -7.73 -16.49
CA SER A 120 -8.51 -7.22 -17.82
C SER A 120 -7.32 -6.66 -18.60
N GLY A 121 -7.22 -7.02 -19.89
CA GLY A 121 -6.48 -6.27 -20.89
C GLY A 121 -4.98 -6.56 -21.02
N GLY A 122 -4.62 -7.43 -21.96
CA GLY A 122 -3.28 -7.44 -22.54
C GLY A 122 -2.99 -6.10 -23.23
N ASN A 123 -1.70 -5.72 -23.26
CA ASN A 123 -1.07 -4.64 -24.04
C ASN A 123 -0.57 -3.40 -23.28
N ALA A 124 -0.63 -3.35 -21.94
CA ALA A 124 0.05 -2.30 -21.14
C ALA A 124 1.16 -2.85 -20.22
N ARG A 125 1.67 -4.06 -20.51
CA ARG A 125 2.53 -4.84 -19.60
C ARG A 125 4.04 -4.59 -19.73
N ASP A 126 4.52 -3.94 -20.80
CA ASP A 126 5.96 -3.91 -21.12
C ASP A 126 6.72 -2.62 -20.75
N THR A 127 6.05 -1.60 -20.20
CA THR A 127 6.71 -0.28 -19.96
C THR A 127 6.69 0.20 -18.51
N ALA A 128 6.02 -0.50 -17.60
CA ALA A 128 6.12 -0.18 -16.16
C ALA A 128 7.31 -0.93 -15.56
N GLU A 129 8.20 -0.22 -14.86
CA GLU A 129 9.24 -0.87 -14.07
C GLU A 129 8.60 -1.85 -13.08
N PRO A 130 9.06 -3.11 -13.01
CA PRO A 130 8.50 -4.11 -12.11
C PRO A 130 8.68 -3.63 -10.67
N VAL A 131 7.61 -3.69 -9.88
CA VAL A 131 7.70 -3.38 -8.45
C VAL A 131 7.93 -4.71 -7.77
N LEU A 132 9.20 -5.05 -7.52
CA LEU A 132 9.55 -6.29 -6.83
C LEU A 132 9.09 -6.24 -5.37
N GLY A 133 8.52 -7.33 -4.87
CA GLY A 133 8.13 -7.51 -3.48
C GLY A 133 8.31 -8.95 -3.03
N VAL A 134 8.25 -9.18 -1.73
CA VAL A 134 8.31 -10.53 -1.16
C VAL A 134 6.89 -11.05 -0.98
N VAL A 135 6.54 -12.12 -1.68
CA VAL A 135 5.26 -12.81 -1.55
C VAL A 135 5.43 -13.98 -0.60
N LEU A 136 4.70 -13.94 0.50
CA LEU A 136 4.65 -15.00 1.49
C LEU A 136 3.41 -15.86 1.25
N THR A 137 3.57 -17.18 1.27
CA THR A 137 2.46 -18.13 1.40
C THR A 137 2.24 -18.38 2.89
N VAL A 138 1.11 -17.93 3.43
CA VAL A 138 0.83 -17.86 4.87
C VAL A 138 -0.47 -18.55 5.21
N GLU A 139 -0.45 -19.56 6.06
CA GLU A 139 -1.66 -20.21 6.57
C GLU A 139 -2.53 -19.23 7.39
N ASP A 140 -3.83 -19.23 7.12
CA ASP A 140 -4.83 -18.33 7.66
C ASP A 140 -4.48 -16.84 7.50
N ALA A 141 -3.91 -16.45 6.35
CA ALA A 141 -3.39 -15.08 6.08
C ALA A 141 -4.38 -13.97 6.48
N ALA A 142 -5.68 -14.23 6.33
CA ALA A 142 -6.77 -13.33 6.67
C ALA A 142 -6.70 -12.76 8.10
N GLN A 143 -6.13 -13.48 9.07
CA GLN A 143 -6.03 -13.02 10.47
C GLN A 143 -4.95 -11.95 10.69
N TYR A 144 -3.99 -11.84 9.76
CA TYR A 144 -2.87 -10.91 9.84
C TYR A 144 -3.12 -9.61 9.06
N LEU A 145 -4.17 -9.56 8.23
CA LEU A 145 -4.56 -8.38 7.45
C LEU A 145 -5.45 -7.42 8.26
N GLU A 146 -5.05 -6.15 8.36
CA GLU A 146 -5.87 -5.05 8.87
C GLU A 146 -7.06 -4.80 7.93
N GLY A 147 -8.27 -4.87 8.49
CA GLY A 147 -9.50 -4.83 7.72
C GLY A 147 -10.05 -3.41 7.60
N ASP A 148 -9.78 -2.72 6.49
CA ASP A 148 -10.55 -1.54 6.11
C ASP A 148 -11.84 -1.98 5.36
N GLY A 149 -12.90 -2.27 6.12
CA GLY A 149 -14.29 -2.31 5.61
C GLY A 149 -14.87 -3.66 5.15
N VAL A 150 -16.17 -3.62 4.80
CA VAL A 150 -17.05 -4.75 4.47
C VAL A 150 -16.55 -5.60 3.29
N LEU A 151 -15.81 -4.99 2.34
CA LEU A 151 -15.18 -5.68 1.22
C LEU A 151 -14.10 -6.68 1.65
N THR A 152 -13.43 -6.42 2.77
CA THR A 152 -12.41 -7.31 3.32
C THR A 152 -13.02 -8.56 3.93
N GLY A 153 -14.25 -8.49 4.46
CA GLY A 153 -14.97 -9.69 4.92
C GLY A 153 -15.27 -10.67 3.78
N ALA A 154 -15.65 -10.14 2.61
CA ALA A 154 -15.86 -10.92 1.41
C ALA A 154 -14.53 -11.47 0.83
N ALA A 155 -13.46 -10.68 0.86
CA ALA A 155 -12.13 -11.13 0.45
C ALA A 155 -11.56 -12.23 1.39
N LYS A 156 -11.71 -12.08 2.71
CA LYS A 156 -11.34 -13.11 3.71
C LYS A 156 -12.12 -14.41 3.48
N GLY A 157 -13.43 -14.31 3.20
CA GLY A 157 -14.26 -15.47 2.84
C GLY A 157 -13.82 -16.16 1.55
N LEU A 158 -13.50 -15.39 0.50
CA LEU A 158 -13.02 -15.94 -0.78
C LEU A 158 -11.63 -16.57 -0.66
N VAL A 159 -10.72 -15.92 0.06
CA VAL A 159 -9.34 -16.41 0.30
C VAL A 159 -9.35 -17.72 1.08
N SER A 160 -10.18 -17.83 2.12
CA SER A 160 -10.37 -19.09 2.86
C SER A 160 -10.93 -20.22 1.99
N ALA A 161 -11.72 -19.88 0.97
CA ALA A 161 -12.36 -20.85 0.07
C ALA A 161 -11.45 -21.29 -1.08
N THR A 162 -10.45 -20.49 -1.47
CA THR A 162 -9.53 -20.81 -2.58
C THR A 162 -8.22 -21.44 -2.13
N GLY A 163 -7.92 -21.50 -0.82
CA GLY A 163 -6.73 -22.17 -0.28
C GLY A 163 -5.39 -21.50 -0.63
N TYR A 164 -5.43 -20.29 -1.18
CA TYR A 164 -4.25 -19.50 -1.54
C TYR A 164 -4.19 -18.25 -0.70
N GLU A 165 -3.28 -18.24 0.25
CA GLU A 165 -3.19 -17.24 1.30
C GLU A 165 -1.87 -16.50 1.15
N LEU A 166 -1.88 -15.53 0.24
CA LEU A 166 -0.69 -14.77 -0.13
C LEU A 166 -0.66 -13.43 0.60
N ILE A 167 0.45 -13.14 1.26
CA ILE A 167 0.73 -11.84 1.89
C ILE A 167 1.92 -11.20 1.18
N ASN A 168 1.73 -9.98 0.69
CA ASN A 168 2.77 -9.25 -0.05
C ASN A 168 3.46 -8.23 0.87
N ILE A 169 4.78 -8.36 1.02
CA ILE A 169 5.64 -7.38 1.68
C ILE A 169 6.33 -6.53 0.60
N SER A 170 5.92 -5.28 0.49
CA SER A 170 6.47 -4.35 -0.51
C SER A 170 7.68 -3.58 0.03
N PRO A 171 8.79 -3.45 -0.71
CA PRO A 171 9.89 -2.55 -0.33
C PRO A 171 9.53 -1.06 -0.57
N VAL A 172 8.39 -0.77 -1.19
CA VAL A 172 8.02 0.61 -1.52
C VAL A 172 7.81 1.43 -0.24
N GLY A 173 8.57 2.52 -0.14
CA GLY A 173 8.48 3.47 0.98
C GLY A 173 9.25 3.04 2.23
N VAL A 174 10.03 1.96 2.19
CA VAL A 174 10.95 1.57 3.26
C VAL A 174 12.40 1.62 2.79
N ASP A 175 13.33 1.75 3.72
CA ASP A 175 14.78 1.82 3.49
C ASP A 175 15.44 0.44 3.22
N ALA A 176 14.72 -0.45 2.52
CA ALA A 176 15.19 -1.79 2.19
C ALA A 176 14.67 -2.24 0.81
N THR A 177 15.46 -3.09 0.14
CA THR A 177 15.05 -3.73 -1.13
C THR A 177 14.30 -5.05 -0.89
N ALA A 178 13.58 -5.54 -1.91
CA ALA A 178 12.90 -6.84 -1.85
C ALA A 178 13.89 -7.98 -1.57
N GLU A 179 15.09 -7.91 -2.14
CA GLU A 179 16.16 -8.90 -1.96
C GLU A 179 16.69 -8.89 -0.53
N GLN A 180 16.85 -7.72 0.09
CA GLN A 180 17.28 -7.61 1.49
C GLN A 180 16.24 -8.20 2.45
N ILE A 181 14.96 -7.91 2.21
CA ILE A 181 13.85 -8.49 2.98
C ILE A 181 13.81 -10.01 2.79
N PHE A 182 13.91 -10.49 1.54
CA PHE A 182 13.89 -11.92 1.23
C PHE A 182 15.09 -12.65 1.84
N ALA A 183 16.28 -12.08 1.79
CA ALA A 183 17.48 -12.64 2.42
C ALA A 183 17.30 -12.78 3.94
N ALA A 184 16.71 -11.77 4.60
CA ALA A 184 16.36 -11.85 6.02
C ALA A 184 15.34 -12.97 6.29
N VAL A 185 14.29 -13.08 5.47
CA VAL A 185 13.29 -14.16 5.59
C VAL A 185 13.95 -15.53 5.46
N GLN A 186 14.85 -15.71 4.49
CA GLN A 186 15.56 -16.96 4.27
C GLN A 186 16.54 -17.29 5.40
N ALA A 187 17.22 -16.29 5.96
CA ALA A 187 18.14 -16.48 7.08
C ALA A 187 17.42 -17.02 8.33
N TYR A 188 16.22 -16.53 8.63
CA TYR A 188 15.43 -17.03 9.76
C TYR A 188 14.71 -18.34 9.46
N ARG A 189 14.19 -18.53 8.24
CA ARG A 189 13.52 -19.78 7.83
C ARG A 189 14.49 -20.96 7.74
N GLY A 190 15.75 -20.72 7.39
CA GLY A 190 16.80 -21.74 7.32
C GLY A 190 17.20 -22.32 8.68
N GLU A 191 16.96 -21.62 9.79
CA GLU A 191 17.25 -22.09 11.16
C GLU A 191 16.06 -22.86 11.79
N GLY A 192 14.86 -22.79 11.22
CA GLY A 192 13.65 -23.46 11.72
C GLY A 192 13.45 -24.90 11.23
N ARG A 193 14.52 -25.56 10.75
CA ARG A 193 14.54 -26.97 10.34
C ARG A 193 15.48 -27.79 11.20
#